data_AF-A0A1Y5DKQ1-F1
#
_entry.id   AF-A0A1Y5DKQ1-F1
#
_cell.length_a   1.000
_cell.length_b   1.000
_cell.length_c   1.000
_cell.angle_alpha   90.00
_cell.angle_beta   90.00
_cell.angle_gamma   90.00
#
_symmetry.space_group_name_H-M   'P 1'
#
loop_
_entity.id
_entity.type
_entity.pdbx_description
1 polymer ?
#
loop_
_entity_poly.entity_id
_entity_poly.type
_entity_poly.pdbx_seq_one_letter_code
_entity_poly.pdbx_strand_id
1 'polypeptide(L)'
;MIFIQALEKMHTKENDKVRILNRSSSHSQKPDTDSVFLSDAANHAIEIDIKSDTYTKLNANMSIEASLLQAAIQSLNNKILPIYSLDELNLSQSKWHLALQQPPNTTPRHHNFYGLGVKQSPTDIINYKFIMPVTSTAGKRFEFLLQLRTARFTQIANHWPLPNIEPTRLEEISSPYSAHFLESLETSSSYFFDQDGDENQTTPIIAAMQDKKTLDTASESSYLSGLRVWRSDAELLKIVLLGEPSLGAIYVANLRA
;
A
#
# COMPACT_ATOMS: atom_id res chain seq x y z
N MET A 1 -15.23 22.50 -19.07
CA MET A 1 -16.28 22.24 -20.10
C MET A 1 -15.60 22.38 -21.45
N ILE A 2 -15.18 21.27 -22.06
CA ILE A 2 -14.43 21.27 -23.33
C ILE A 2 -15.31 20.56 -24.35
N PHE A 3 -15.71 21.30 -25.38
CA PHE A 3 -16.49 20.82 -26.51
C PHE A 3 -15.55 20.20 -27.54
N ILE A 4 -15.82 18.96 -27.94
CA ILE A 4 -15.15 18.31 -29.07
C ILE A 4 -16.04 18.52 -30.30
N GLN A 5 -15.56 19.33 -31.25
CA GLN A 5 -16.15 19.47 -32.59
C GLN A 5 -15.42 18.52 -33.55
N ALA A 6 -16.16 17.58 -34.14
CA ALA A 6 -15.66 16.69 -35.19
C ALA A 6 -15.49 17.48 -36.50
N LEU A 7 -14.30 17.43 -37.09
CA LEU A 7 -14.05 17.98 -38.42
C LEU A 7 -14.49 17.00 -39.50
N GLU A 8 -15.32 17.50 -40.41
CA GLU A 8 -15.88 16.80 -41.55
C GLU A 8 -14.83 16.49 -42.64
N LYS A 9 -15.16 15.44 -43.41
CA LYS A 9 -14.49 14.93 -44.61
C LYS A 9 -14.23 16.02 -45.67
N MET A 10 -13.11 15.90 -46.39
CA MET A 10 -13.02 15.74 -47.87
C MET A 10 -11.68 16.27 -48.42
N HIS A 11 -10.84 15.38 -48.97
CA HIS A 11 -10.58 15.31 -50.42
C HIS A 11 -9.44 14.32 -50.71
N THR A 12 -9.83 13.15 -51.22
CA THR A 12 -8.97 12.21 -51.92
C THR A 12 -8.61 12.75 -53.30
N LYS A 13 -7.33 12.61 -53.69
CA LYS A 13 -6.92 12.62 -55.09
C LYS A 13 -6.26 11.28 -55.43
N GLU A 14 -6.78 10.70 -56.50
CA GLU A 14 -6.41 9.41 -57.10
C GLU A 14 -5.13 9.48 -57.94
N ASN A 15 -4.65 8.26 -58.25
CA ASN A 15 -3.65 7.83 -59.24
C ASN A 15 -2.21 7.77 -58.74
N ASP A 16 -1.61 6.58 -58.66
CA ASP A 16 -1.17 5.91 -59.88
C ASP A 16 -0.91 4.40 -59.71
N LYS A 17 -1.03 3.69 -60.82
CA LYS A 17 -1.01 2.23 -60.93
C LYS A 17 0.38 1.65 -60.65
N VAL A 18 0.51 0.82 -59.62
CA VAL A 18 1.64 -0.10 -59.46
C VAL A 18 1.16 -1.53 -59.29
N ARG A 19 1.71 -2.40 -60.14
CA ARG A 19 1.37 -3.80 -60.37
C ARG A 19 1.40 -4.64 -59.09
N ILE A 20 0.33 -5.40 -58.90
CA ILE A 20 0.21 -6.47 -57.90
C ILE A 20 1.19 -7.60 -58.27
N LEU A 21 2.18 -7.83 -57.42
CA LEU A 21 2.92 -9.08 -57.34
C LEU A 21 2.75 -9.63 -55.93
N ASN A 22 1.96 -10.70 -55.85
CA ASN A 22 1.76 -11.51 -54.65
C ASN A 22 3.10 -11.99 -54.10
N ARG A 23 3.50 -11.48 -52.94
CA ARG A 23 4.40 -12.16 -52.02
C ARG A 23 3.76 -12.17 -50.65
N SER A 24 3.40 -13.38 -50.25
CA SER A 24 3.02 -13.78 -48.90
C SER A 24 4.10 -13.37 -47.89
N SER A 25 3.77 -12.41 -47.03
CA SER A 25 4.27 -12.35 -45.67
C SER A 25 3.17 -11.72 -44.81
N SER A 26 2.72 -12.49 -43.83
CA SER A 26 1.81 -12.06 -42.78
C SER A 26 2.43 -10.88 -42.04
N HIS A 27 2.09 -9.66 -42.46
CA HIS A 27 2.53 -8.44 -41.81
C HIS A 27 1.40 -7.92 -40.92
N SER A 28 1.72 -7.89 -39.64
CA SER A 28 1.13 -7.10 -38.55
C SER A 28 -0.16 -6.34 -38.90
N GLN A 29 -1.27 -6.77 -38.31
CA GLN A 29 -2.39 -5.88 -38.05
C GLN A 29 -1.85 -4.69 -37.26
N LYS A 30 -1.81 -3.51 -37.89
CA LYS A 30 -1.66 -2.24 -37.19
C LYS A 30 -2.88 -2.12 -36.26
N PRO A 31 -2.70 -1.88 -34.95
CA PRO A 31 -3.84 -1.49 -34.12
C PRO A 31 -4.33 -0.12 -34.59
N ASP A 32 -5.65 0.01 -34.66
CA ASP A 32 -6.32 1.28 -34.96
C ASP A 32 -5.79 2.37 -34.04
N THR A 33 -5.49 3.53 -34.63
CA THR A 33 -4.99 4.75 -33.98
C THR A 33 -6.06 5.44 -33.12
N ASP A 34 -6.83 4.65 -32.37
CA ASP A 34 -7.81 5.10 -31.37
C ASP A 34 -7.93 4.12 -30.18
N SER A 35 -7.11 3.07 -30.12
CA SER A 35 -7.01 2.26 -28.91
C SER A 35 -6.14 2.97 -27.88
N VAL A 36 -6.76 3.55 -26.85
CA VAL A 36 -6.08 3.86 -25.60
C VAL A 36 -5.60 2.52 -25.04
N PHE A 37 -4.30 2.23 -25.18
CA PHE A 37 -3.68 1.11 -24.46
C PHE A 37 -3.71 1.48 -22.97
N LEU A 38 -4.78 1.10 -22.29
CA LEU A 38 -4.77 0.93 -20.85
C LEU A 38 -3.63 -0.05 -20.57
N SER A 39 -2.59 0.42 -19.88
CA SER A 39 -1.44 -0.40 -19.49
C SER A 39 -1.93 -1.76 -18.98
N ASP A 40 -1.25 -2.87 -19.28
CA ASP A 40 -1.66 -4.20 -18.80
C ASP A 40 -1.96 -4.24 -17.29
N ALA A 41 -1.34 -3.34 -16.51
CA ALA A 41 -1.63 -3.10 -15.09
C ALA A 41 -3.08 -2.64 -14.80
N ALA A 42 -3.68 -1.80 -15.63
CA ALA A 42 -5.06 -1.33 -15.48
C ALA A 42 -6.09 -2.44 -15.76
N ASN A 43 -5.75 -3.41 -16.60
CA ASN A 43 -6.60 -4.58 -16.88
C ASN A 43 -6.54 -5.66 -15.78
N HIS A 44 -5.61 -5.55 -14.83
CA HIS A 44 -5.43 -6.49 -13.71
C HIS A 44 -5.63 -5.82 -12.34
N ALA A 45 -6.28 -4.64 -12.30
CA ALA A 45 -6.59 -3.98 -11.04
C ALA A 45 -7.59 -4.84 -10.24
N ILE A 46 -7.11 -5.47 -9.17
CA ILE A 46 -7.96 -6.22 -8.25
C ILE A 46 -8.61 -5.21 -7.31
N GLU A 47 -9.93 -5.10 -7.38
CA GLU A 47 -10.72 -4.31 -6.44
C GLU A 47 -11.05 -5.16 -5.21
N ILE A 48 -10.83 -4.60 -4.03
CA ILE A 48 -11.13 -5.22 -2.74
C ILE A 48 -12.27 -4.43 -2.10
N ASP A 49 -13.34 -5.15 -1.77
CA ASP A 49 -14.47 -4.62 -1.04
C ASP A 49 -14.31 -4.87 0.47
N ILE A 50 -14.23 -3.80 1.24
CA ILE A 50 -14.22 -3.86 2.69
C ILE A 50 -15.59 -3.40 3.18
N LYS A 51 -16.27 -4.22 3.97
CA LYS A 51 -17.62 -3.93 4.47
C LYS A 51 -17.65 -3.99 5.99
N SER A 52 -18.52 -3.16 6.57
CA SER A 52 -18.68 -3.08 8.03
C SER A 52 -19.18 -4.39 8.68
N ASP A 53 -19.82 -5.27 7.91
CA ASP A 53 -20.42 -6.52 8.41
C ASP A 53 -19.44 -7.70 8.49
N THR A 54 -18.22 -7.55 7.96
CA THR A 54 -17.17 -8.58 8.02
C THR A 54 -16.15 -8.35 9.14
N TYR A 55 -16.45 -7.42 10.04
CA TYR A 55 -15.59 -7.04 11.15
C TYR A 55 -15.45 -8.13 12.22
N THR A 56 -14.22 -8.39 12.65
CA THR A 56 -13.91 -9.23 13.81
C THR A 56 -13.19 -8.43 14.89
N LYS A 57 -13.47 -8.74 16.16
CA LYS A 57 -12.79 -8.09 17.29
C LYS A 57 -11.28 -8.25 17.17
N LEU A 58 -10.54 -7.18 17.46
CA LEU A 58 -9.09 -7.25 17.53
C LEU A 58 -8.61 -8.37 18.47
N ASN A 59 -7.63 -9.11 17.99
CA ASN A 59 -6.95 -10.14 18.79
C ASN A 59 -5.53 -9.71 19.16
N ALA A 60 -4.89 -10.49 20.03
CA ALA A 60 -3.55 -10.19 20.53
C ALA A 60 -2.47 -10.17 19.43
N ASN A 61 -2.60 -11.00 18.40
CA ASN A 61 -1.66 -11.02 17.28
C ASN A 61 -1.72 -9.69 16.50
N MET A 62 -2.92 -9.23 16.20
CA MET A 62 -3.16 -7.96 15.52
C MET A 62 -2.61 -6.76 16.30
N SER A 63 -2.71 -6.78 17.63
CA SER A 63 -2.13 -5.73 18.49
C SER A 63 -0.59 -5.70 18.43
N ILE A 64 0.06 -6.86 18.43
CA ILE A 64 1.53 -6.95 18.21
C ILE A 64 1.88 -6.44 16.80
N GLU A 65 1.15 -6.88 15.77
CA GLU A 65 1.36 -6.47 14.38
C GLU A 65 1.28 -4.94 14.22
N ALA A 66 0.24 -4.31 14.79
CA ALA A 66 0.08 -2.86 14.79
C ALA A 66 1.24 -2.15 15.50
N SER A 67 1.69 -2.68 16.65
CA SER A 67 2.79 -2.09 17.42
C SER A 67 4.12 -2.15 16.66
N LEU A 68 4.40 -3.26 15.97
CA LEU A 68 5.57 -3.42 15.11
C LEU A 68 5.50 -2.43 13.93
N LEU A 69 4.36 -2.34 13.24
CA LEU A 69 4.20 -1.39 12.13
C LEU A 69 4.37 0.07 12.57
N GLN A 70 3.78 0.44 13.70
CA GLN A 70 3.93 1.77 14.28
C GLN A 70 5.40 2.11 14.53
N ALA A 71 6.15 1.21 15.17
CA ALA A 71 7.57 1.41 15.44
C ALA A 71 8.41 1.52 14.16
N ALA A 72 8.15 0.68 13.15
CA ALA A 72 8.85 0.74 11.86
C ALA A 72 8.62 2.07 11.16
N ILE A 73 7.36 2.49 11.01
CA ILE A 73 6.99 3.73 10.31
C ILE A 73 7.50 4.96 11.09
N GLN A 74 7.44 4.93 12.42
CA GLN A 74 8.00 5.99 13.27
C GLN A 74 9.51 6.14 13.08
N SER A 75 10.25 5.04 12.96
CA SER A 75 11.70 5.08 12.74
C SER A 75 12.11 5.75 11.42
N LEU A 76 11.24 5.68 10.40
CA LEU A 76 11.49 6.29 9.09
C LEU A 76 11.10 7.77 9.05
N ASN A 77 10.03 8.15 9.75
CA ASN A 77 9.50 9.53 9.70
C ASN A 77 9.92 10.42 10.87
N ASN A 78 10.53 9.85 11.92
CA ASN A 78 10.77 10.54 13.20
C ASN A 78 9.50 11.19 13.79
N LYS A 79 8.33 10.61 13.49
CA LYS A 79 7.02 11.07 13.95
C LYS A 79 6.22 9.89 14.46
N ILE A 80 5.50 10.09 15.56
CA ILE A 80 4.59 9.07 16.08
C ILE A 80 3.41 8.95 15.10
N LEU A 81 3.15 7.73 14.65
CA LEU A 81 1.95 7.38 13.90
C LEU A 81 0.97 6.70 14.86
N PRO A 82 -0.06 7.41 15.38
CA PRO A 82 -1.08 6.74 16.16
C PRO A 82 -1.87 5.78 15.24
N ILE A 83 -2.06 4.55 15.71
CA ILE A 83 -2.84 3.53 15.01
C ILE A 83 -4.09 3.25 15.84
N TYR A 84 -5.26 3.43 15.23
CA TYR A 84 -6.55 3.18 15.84
C TYR A 84 -7.21 1.97 15.22
N SER A 85 -7.80 1.14 16.06
CA SER A 85 -8.67 0.07 15.62
C SER A 85 -10.08 0.57 15.33
N LEU A 86 -10.82 -0.14 14.48
CA LEU A 86 -12.24 0.18 14.26
C LEU A 86 -13.07 0.08 15.54
N ASP A 87 -12.70 -0.79 16.49
CA ASP A 87 -13.34 -0.87 17.82
C ASP A 87 -13.18 0.43 18.61
N GLU A 88 -12.01 1.08 18.54
CA GLU A 88 -11.73 2.34 19.24
C GLU A 88 -12.41 3.55 18.60
N LEU A 89 -12.78 3.47 17.31
CA LEU A 89 -13.46 4.56 16.59
C LEU A 89 -14.95 4.69 16.92
N ASN A 90 -15.51 3.77 17.72
CA ASN A 90 -16.91 3.76 18.13
C ASN A 90 -17.87 4.03 16.96
N LEU A 91 -17.81 3.16 15.95
CA LEU A 91 -18.60 3.29 14.73
C LEU A 91 -20.08 3.01 15.00
N SER A 92 -20.95 3.76 14.34
CA SER A 92 -22.39 3.54 14.37
C SER A 92 -22.75 2.24 13.64
N GLN A 93 -23.95 1.73 13.90
CA GLN A 93 -24.47 0.52 13.26
C GLN A 93 -24.76 0.69 11.75
N SER A 94 -24.58 1.90 11.19
CA SER A 94 -24.77 2.12 9.77
C SER A 94 -23.76 1.31 8.96
N LYS A 95 -24.24 0.60 7.95
CA LYS A 95 -23.36 -0.13 7.04
C LYS A 95 -22.52 0.86 6.24
N TRP A 96 -21.22 0.62 6.20
CA TRP A 96 -20.28 1.33 5.35
C TRP A 96 -19.50 0.34 4.50
N HIS A 97 -18.99 0.83 3.36
CA HIS A 97 -18.27 0.06 2.36
C HIS A 97 -17.12 0.90 1.82
N LEU A 98 -15.97 0.25 1.62
CA LEU A 98 -14.80 0.80 0.95
C LEU A 98 -14.45 -0.09 -0.23
N ALA A 99 -14.23 0.53 -1.38
CA ALA A 99 -13.62 -0.09 -2.54
C ALA A 99 -12.17 0.38 -2.62
N LEU A 100 -11.21 -0.55 -2.60
CA LEU A 100 -9.79 -0.24 -2.70
C LEU A 100 -9.17 -0.99 -3.88
N GLN A 101 -8.29 -0.33 -4.61
CA GLN A 101 -7.47 -1.00 -5.61
C GLN A 101 -6.23 -1.61 -4.95
N GLN A 102 -6.05 -2.91 -5.13
CA GLN A 102 -4.88 -3.63 -4.67
C GLN A 102 -3.71 -3.37 -5.64
N PRO A 103 -2.52 -2.96 -5.15
CA PRO A 103 -1.36 -2.85 -6.00
C PRO A 103 -0.90 -4.23 -6.48
N PRO A 104 -0.18 -4.32 -7.61
CA PRO A 104 0.39 -5.59 -8.05
C PRO A 104 1.36 -6.12 -6.98
N ASN A 105 1.29 -7.44 -6.70
CA ASN A 105 2.25 -8.08 -5.79
C ASN A 105 3.62 -8.19 -6.45
N THR A 106 4.36 -7.08 -6.44
CA THR A 106 5.70 -7.02 -7.01
C THR A 106 6.73 -7.40 -5.97
N THR A 107 7.58 -8.35 -6.33
CA THR A 107 8.83 -8.59 -5.62
C THR A 107 9.89 -7.63 -6.15
N PRO A 108 10.85 -7.18 -5.31
CA PRO A 108 11.98 -6.40 -5.79
C PRO A 108 12.70 -7.18 -6.89
N ARG A 109 12.61 -6.71 -8.14
CA ARG A 109 13.20 -7.39 -9.31
C ARG A 109 14.73 -7.36 -9.31
N HIS A 110 15.33 -6.52 -8.48
CA HIS A 110 16.77 -6.39 -8.37
C HIS A 110 17.24 -6.88 -7.00
N HIS A 111 17.99 -7.99 -7.03
CA HIS A 111 19.02 -8.18 -6.01
C HIS A 111 19.97 -7.00 -6.16
N ASN A 112 20.21 -6.25 -5.09
CA ASN A 112 21.18 -5.16 -5.04
C ASN A 112 22.60 -5.72 -5.24
N PHE A 113 22.92 -6.21 -6.45
CA PHE A 113 24.29 -6.43 -6.87
C PHE A 113 24.85 -5.05 -7.14
N TYR A 114 25.58 -4.51 -6.17
CA TYR A 114 26.44 -3.37 -6.40
C TYR A 114 27.42 -3.72 -7.52
N GLY A 115 27.17 -3.16 -8.69
CA GLY A 115 28.00 -3.37 -9.87
C GLY A 115 27.27 -2.93 -11.14
N LEU A 116 27.75 -1.84 -11.73
CA LEU A 116 27.52 -1.41 -13.11
C LEU A 116 26.17 -0.73 -13.42
N GLY A 117 26.14 0.61 -13.28
CA GLY A 117 25.51 1.51 -14.26
C GLY A 117 24.01 1.44 -14.53
N VAL A 118 23.22 0.61 -13.83
CA VAL A 118 21.76 0.58 -14.03
C VAL A 118 21.16 1.86 -13.45
N LYS A 119 20.52 2.65 -14.33
CA LYS A 119 19.81 3.87 -13.95
C LYS A 119 18.63 3.48 -13.05
N GLN A 120 18.66 3.94 -11.80
CA GLN A 120 17.58 3.72 -10.84
C GLN A 120 16.28 4.33 -11.36
N SER A 121 15.19 3.58 -11.30
CA SER A 121 13.84 4.05 -11.65
C SER A 121 13.11 4.56 -10.41
N PRO A 122 12.28 5.62 -10.52
CA PRO A 122 11.37 6.01 -9.45
C PRO A 122 10.43 4.89 -8.98
N THR A 123 10.11 3.95 -9.88
CA THR A 123 9.24 2.79 -9.60
C THR A 123 9.98 1.60 -9.00
N ASP A 124 11.30 1.71 -8.77
CA ASP A 124 12.06 0.63 -8.14
C ASP A 124 11.55 0.40 -6.71
N ILE A 125 11.32 -0.87 -6.37
CA ILE A 125 10.95 -1.25 -5.01
C ILE A 125 12.20 -1.35 -4.15
N ILE A 126 12.24 -0.57 -3.08
CA ILE A 126 13.26 -0.63 -2.03
C ILE A 126 12.73 -1.38 -0.81
N ASN A 127 13.62 -1.90 0.03
CA ASN A 127 13.25 -2.71 1.20
C ASN A 127 13.99 -2.25 2.45
N TYR A 128 13.25 -1.80 3.46
CA TYR A 128 13.76 -1.53 4.80
C TYR A 128 13.58 -2.78 5.67
N LYS A 129 14.65 -3.19 6.35
CA LYS A 129 14.65 -4.35 7.25
C LYS A 129 14.83 -3.88 8.67
N PHE A 130 13.98 -4.35 9.57
CA PHE A 130 14.01 -4.00 10.98
C PHE A 130 14.17 -5.24 11.85
N ILE A 131 14.95 -5.11 12.93
CA ILE A 131 14.95 -6.06 14.05
C ILE A 131 14.34 -5.36 15.25
N MET A 132 13.25 -5.94 15.75
CA MET A 132 12.35 -5.32 16.72
C MET A 132 12.25 -6.22 17.95
N PRO A 133 12.92 -5.86 19.04
CA PRO A 133 12.83 -6.62 20.28
C PRO A 133 11.50 -6.34 20.98
N VAL A 134 10.78 -7.40 21.34
CA VAL A 134 9.51 -7.34 22.07
C VAL A 134 9.67 -8.11 23.39
N THR A 135 9.30 -7.46 24.49
CA THR A 135 9.44 -8.04 25.83
C THR A 135 8.09 -8.39 26.42
N SER A 136 7.95 -9.64 26.86
CA SER A 136 6.76 -10.17 27.53
C SER A 136 6.55 -9.57 28.92
N THR A 137 5.37 -9.81 29.50
CA THR A 137 5.06 -9.48 30.91
C THR A 137 6.02 -10.11 31.93
N ALA A 138 6.66 -11.21 31.57
CA ALA A 138 7.66 -11.89 32.41
C ALA A 138 9.09 -11.38 32.20
N GLY A 139 9.30 -10.36 31.36
CA GLY A 139 10.62 -9.81 31.04
C GLY A 139 11.43 -10.65 30.03
N LYS A 140 10.88 -11.74 29.47
CA LYS A 140 11.53 -12.50 28.39
C LYS A 140 11.40 -11.72 27.08
N ARG A 141 12.53 -11.54 26.39
CA ARG A 141 12.67 -10.81 25.12
C ARG A 141 12.62 -11.75 23.92
N PHE A 142 11.95 -11.31 22.86
CA PHE A 142 11.77 -12.01 21.58
C PHE A 142 12.12 -11.05 20.44
N GLU A 143 12.78 -11.55 19.38
CA GLU A 143 13.17 -10.71 18.24
C GLU A 143 12.23 -10.94 17.06
N PHE A 144 11.60 -9.85 16.60
CA PHE A 144 10.76 -9.83 15.41
C PHE A 144 11.52 -9.14 14.27
N LEU A 145 11.37 -9.66 13.06
CA LEU A 145 11.89 -9.14 11.81
C LEU A 145 10.74 -8.59 10.98
N LEU A 146 10.84 -7.32 10.60
CA LEU A 146 9.87 -6.66 9.75
C LEU A 146 10.56 -6.14 8.50
N GLN A 147 10.01 -6.48 7.34
CA GLN A 147 10.43 -5.94 6.04
C GLN A 147 9.36 -4.98 5.54
N LEU A 148 9.72 -3.71 5.33
CA LEU A 148 8.84 -2.69 4.77
C LEU A 148 9.34 -2.32 3.38
N ARG A 149 8.61 -2.75 2.36
CA ARG A 149 8.87 -2.41 0.97
C ARG A 149 8.13 -1.13 0.58
N THR A 150 8.73 -0.32 -0.27
CA THR A 150 8.06 0.85 -0.84
C THR A 150 8.67 1.21 -2.19
N ALA A 151 7.97 2.00 -3.00
CA ALA A 151 8.54 2.54 -4.23
C ALA A 151 9.55 3.66 -3.91
N ARG A 152 10.58 3.78 -4.75
CA ARG A 152 11.63 4.79 -4.58
C ARG A 152 11.07 6.21 -4.60
N PHE A 153 10.07 6.52 -5.43
CA PHE A 153 9.43 7.84 -5.43
C PHE A 153 8.81 8.18 -4.06
N THR A 154 8.19 7.20 -3.39
CA THR A 154 7.62 7.36 -2.04
C THR A 154 8.71 7.62 -1.00
N GLN A 155 9.83 6.88 -1.08
CA GLN A 155 11.00 7.14 -0.23
C GLN A 155 11.53 8.56 -0.38
N ILE A 156 11.64 9.05 -1.62
CA ILE A 156 12.11 10.40 -1.92
C ILE A 156 11.11 11.45 -1.40
N ALA A 157 9.82 11.27 -1.67
CA ALA A 157 8.77 12.21 -1.24
C ALA A 157 8.73 12.38 0.27
N ASN A 158 8.96 11.29 1.01
CA ASN A 158 8.99 11.31 2.47
C ASN A 158 10.37 11.60 3.07
N HIS A 159 11.39 11.86 2.25
CA HIS A 159 12.77 12.13 2.68
C HIS A 159 13.34 11.03 3.58
N TRP A 160 12.94 9.78 3.35
CA TRP A 160 13.44 8.64 4.13
C TRP A 160 14.91 8.36 3.81
N PRO A 161 15.70 7.84 4.76
CA PRO A 161 17.07 7.43 4.50
C PRO A 161 17.12 6.30 3.47
N LEU A 162 18.24 6.14 2.77
CA LEU A 162 18.45 4.95 1.95
C LEU A 162 18.51 3.70 2.85
N PRO A 163 17.91 2.56 2.43
CA PRO A 163 17.96 1.34 3.22
C PRO A 163 19.40 0.82 3.34
N ASN A 164 19.79 0.45 4.56
CA ASN A 164 21.06 -0.20 4.83
C ASN A 164 21.03 -1.67 4.40
N ILE A 165 22.22 -2.24 4.15
CA ILE A 165 22.38 -3.68 3.89
C ILE A 165 21.97 -4.48 5.12
N GLU A 166 22.47 -4.05 6.28
CA GLU A 166 22.15 -4.64 7.58
C GLU A 166 20.79 -4.15 8.10
N PRO A 167 19.99 -5.03 8.74
CA PRO A 167 18.74 -4.63 9.37
C PRO A 167 18.96 -3.54 10.44
N THR A 168 18.07 -2.56 10.45
CA THR A 168 18.06 -1.52 11.49
C THR A 168 17.44 -2.09 12.76
N ARG A 169 18.18 -2.07 13.86
CA ARG A 169 17.66 -2.51 15.16
C ARG A 169 16.92 -1.37 15.84
N LEU A 170 15.66 -1.59 16.19
CA LEU A 170 14.82 -0.60 16.87
C LEU A 170 14.83 -0.79 18.39
N GLU A 171 14.28 0.20 19.08
CA GLU A 171 14.05 0.17 20.53
C GLU A 171 13.08 -0.96 20.92
N GLU A 172 13.15 -1.32 22.19
CA GLU A 172 12.37 -2.42 22.76
C GLU A 172 10.90 -2.04 22.96
N ILE A 173 10.01 -2.90 22.48
CA ILE A 173 8.56 -2.75 22.61
C ILE A 173 8.10 -3.59 23.80
N SER A 174 7.55 -2.93 24.83
CA SER A 174 6.92 -3.62 25.95
C SER A 174 5.56 -4.18 25.53
N SER A 175 5.35 -5.47 25.75
CA SER A 175 4.11 -6.17 25.39
C SER A 175 3.35 -6.60 26.64
N PRO A 176 2.01 -6.46 26.65
CA PRO A 176 1.16 -6.95 27.74
C PRO A 176 0.93 -8.48 27.67
N TYR A 177 1.57 -9.19 26.74
CA TYR A 177 1.33 -10.61 26.53
C TYR A 177 2.38 -11.52 27.17
N SER A 178 1.99 -12.77 27.41
CA SER A 178 2.85 -13.77 28.03
C SER A 178 3.96 -14.22 27.08
N ALA A 179 5.06 -14.71 27.66
CA ALA A 179 6.17 -15.29 26.90
C ALA A 179 5.71 -16.45 26.00
N HIS A 180 4.81 -17.30 26.49
CA HIS A 180 4.27 -18.43 25.72
C HIS A 180 3.51 -17.98 24.47
N PHE A 181 2.72 -16.91 24.59
CA PHE A 181 2.03 -16.34 23.44
C PHE A 181 3.02 -15.76 22.42
N LEU A 182 3.98 -14.94 22.86
CA LEU A 182 4.96 -14.33 21.94
C LEU A 182 5.82 -15.37 21.22
N GLU A 183 6.14 -16.48 21.89
CA GLU A 183 6.89 -17.60 21.30
C GLU A 183 6.11 -18.34 20.20
N SER A 184 4.77 -18.25 20.22
CA SER A 184 3.92 -18.87 19.20
C SER A 184 3.70 -18.02 17.95
N LEU A 185 4.14 -16.75 17.96
CA LEU A 185 3.92 -15.83 16.86
C LEU A 185 4.94 -16.02 15.73
N GLU A 186 4.50 -15.72 14.52
CA GLU A 186 5.42 -15.57 13.39
C GLU A 186 6.31 -14.35 13.63
N THR A 187 7.62 -14.59 13.62
CA THR A 187 8.61 -13.55 13.92
C THR A 187 9.09 -12.82 12.68
N SER A 188 8.69 -13.21 11.47
CA SER A 188 9.10 -12.57 10.22
C SER A 188 7.88 -12.12 9.45
N SER A 189 7.80 -10.84 9.12
CA SER A 189 6.67 -10.28 8.37
C SER A 189 7.14 -9.33 7.27
N SER A 190 6.39 -9.27 6.17
CA SER A 190 6.68 -8.40 5.03
C SER A 190 5.47 -7.54 4.69
N TYR A 191 5.72 -6.26 4.44
CA TYR A 191 4.71 -5.28 4.12
C TYR A 191 5.11 -4.46 2.90
N PHE A 192 4.10 -3.93 2.22
CA PHE A 192 4.23 -2.96 1.16
C PHE A 192 3.55 -1.66 1.59
N PHE A 193 4.35 -0.60 1.65
CA PHE A 193 3.96 0.75 2.02
C PHE A 193 3.68 1.54 0.75
N ASP A 194 2.42 1.94 0.63
CA ASP A 194 1.85 2.55 -0.56
C ASP A 194 1.17 3.88 -0.20
N GLN A 195 1.39 4.91 -1.01
CA GLN A 195 0.87 6.27 -0.77
C GLN A 195 0.23 6.85 -2.03
N ASP A 196 -0.08 6.01 -3.02
CA ASP A 196 -0.78 6.42 -4.23
C ASP A 196 -2.31 6.25 -4.14
N GLY A 197 -2.82 5.91 -2.94
CA GLY A 197 -4.24 5.71 -2.71
C GLY A 197 -5.06 6.99 -2.73
N ASP A 198 -6.38 6.82 -2.74
CA ASP A 198 -7.32 7.94 -2.74
C ASP A 198 -7.28 8.69 -1.40
N GLU A 199 -7.20 10.02 -1.46
CA GLU A 199 -7.14 10.88 -0.27
C GLU A 199 -8.37 10.71 0.63
N ASN A 200 -9.53 10.40 0.04
CA ASN A 200 -10.82 10.28 0.72
C ASN A 200 -11.19 8.82 1.08
N GLN A 201 -10.26 7.87 0.96
CA GLN A 201 -10.52 6.42 1.13
C GLN A 201 -11.14 6.05 2.49
N THR A 202 -10.89 6.82 3.54
CA THR A 202 -11.39 6.58 4.91
C THR A 202 -12.71 7.28 5.20
N THR A 203 -13.21 8.14 4.28
CA THR A 203 -14.42 8.95 4.48
C THR A 203 -15.62 8.13 4.99
N PRO A 204 -15.92 6.94 4.44
CA PRO A 204 -17.04 6.14 4.95
C PRO A 204 -16.88 5.68 6.40
N ILE A 205 -15.66 5.39 6.85
CA ILE A 205 -15.37 5.03 8.25
C ILE A 205 -15.55 6.27 9.13
N ILE A 206 -14.97 7.41 8.74
CA ILE A 206 -15.05 8.67 9.50
C ILE A 206 -16.48 9.19 9.59
N ALA A 207 -17.28 9.04 8.53
CA ALA A 207 -18.69 9.37 8.54
C ALA A 207 -19.51 8.48 9.50
N ALA A 208 -19.08 7.23 9.71
CA ALA A 208 -19.73 6.31 10.62
C ALA A 208 -19.32 6.50 12.10
N MET A 209 -18.25 7.24 12.41
CA MET A 209 -17.82 7.52 13.79
C MET A 209 -18.89 8.28 14.56
N GLN A 210 -19.27 7.78 15.74
CA GLN A 210 -20.26 8.44 16.60
C GLN A 210 -19.69 9.64 17.35
N ASP A 211 -18.42 9.58 17.75
CA ASP A 211 -17.71 10.67 18.43
C ASP A 211 -16.55 11.15 17.56
N LYS A 212 -16.57 12.43 17.18
CA LYS A 212 -15.57 13.06 16.34
C LYS A 212 -14.53 13.87 17.11
N LYS A 213 -14.60 13.92 18.45
CA LYS A 213 -13.65 14.69 19.26
C LYS A 213 -12.20 14.29 19.03
N THR A 214 -11.96 13.02 18.70
CA THR A 214 -10.63 12.48 18.37
C THR A 214 -10.03 13.11 17.10
N LEU A 215 -10.88 13.55 16.17
CA LEU A 215 -10.47 14.20 14.92
C LEU A 215 -10.12 15.68 15.17
N ASP A 216 -10.84 16.35 16.08
CA ASP A 216 -10.66 17.78 16.37
C ASP A 216 -9.32 18.09 17.06
N THR A 217 -8.65 17.08 17.62
CA THR A 217 -7.39 17.24 18.36
C THR A 217 -6.13 17.05 17.52
N ALA A 218 -6.22 16.51 16.32
CA ALA A 218 -5.06 16.17 15.51
C ALA A 218 -4.78 17.25 14.45
N SER A 219 -3.51 17.67 14.33
CA SER A 219 -3.08 18.45 13.19
C SER A 219 -3.09 17.57 11.95
N GLU A 220 -3.75 18.00 10.88
CA GLU A 220 -3.79 17.23 9.63
C GLU A 220 -2.39 16.93 9.10
N SER A 221 -2.16 15.66 8.76
CA SER A 221 -0.88 15.18 8.24
C SER A 221 -1.03 14.75 6.79
N SER A 222 -0.51 15.55 5.86
CA SER A 222 -0.49 15.23 4.42
C SER A 222 0.24 13.92 4.12
N TYR A 223 1.17 13.50 4.99
CA TYR A 223 1.85 12.21 4.93
C TYR A 223 0.88 11.01 4.96
N LEU A 224 -0.28 11.15 5.60
CA LEU A 224 -1.25 10.07 5.74
C LEU A 224 -2.29 10.05 4.63
N SER A 225 -2.32 11.08 3.77
CA SER A 225 -3.21 11.15 2.63
C SER A 225 -2.89 10.01 1.65
N GLY A 226 -3.90 9.21 1.31
CA GLY A 226 -3.74 8.08 0.38
C GLY A 226 -2.89 6.92 0.89
N LEU A 227 -2.42 6.95 2.16
CA LEU A 227 -1.58 5.89 2.71
C LEU A 227 -2.35 4.56 2.84
N ARG A 228 -1.76 3.49 2.32
CA ARG A 228 -2.20 2.10 2.44
C ARG A 228 -0.99 1.24 2.82
N VAL A 229 -1.16 0.38 3.83
CA VAL A 229 -0.13 -0.62 4.18
C VAL A 229 -0.69 -2.00 3.98
N TRP A 230 -0.02 -2.76 3.12
CA TRP A 230 -0.41 -4.10 2.73
C TRP A 230 0.55 -5.11 3.34
N ARG A 231 0.05 -6.14 4.03
CA ARG A 231 0.85 -7.32 4.37
C ARG A 231 0.98 -8.19 3.15
N SER A 232 2.20 -8.64 2.86
CA SER A 232 2.45 -9.62 1.81
C SER A 232 2.61 -11.00 2.40
N ASP A 233 1.75 -11.90 1.98
CA ASP A 233 1.76 -13.31 2.37
C ASP A 233 1.81 -14.15 1.09
N ALA A 234 2.99 -14.71 0.80
CA ALA A 234 3.31 -15.41 -0.44
C ALA A 234 2.82 -14.65 -1.70
N GLU A 235 1.66 -15.02 -2.24
CA GLU A 235 1.07 -14.48 -3.46
C GLU A 235 0.00 -13.40 -3.22
N LEU A 236 -0.46 -13.20 -1.99
CA LEU A 236 -1.56 -12.29 -1.66
C LEU A 236 -1.06 -11.03 -0.94
N LEU A 237 -1.67 -9.89 -1.29
CA LEU A 237 -1.57 -8.68 -0.47
C LEU A 237 -2.86 -8.50 0.30
N LYS A 238 -2.74 -8.33 1.61
CA LYS A 238 -3.86 -8.04 2.50
C LYS A 238 -3.70 -6.64 3.07
N ILE A 239 -4.71 -5.80 2.94
CA ILE A 239 -4.68 -4.47 3.55
C ILE A 239 -4.67 -4.59 5.08
N VAL A 240 -3.81 -3.80 5.72
CA VAL A 240 -3.63 -3.77 7.17
C VAL A 240 -3.89 -2.40 7.75
N LEU A 241 -3.37 -1.34 7.12
CA LEU A 241 -3.56 0.04 7.58
C LEU A 241 -4.07 0.94 6.45
N LEU A 242 -4.95 1.88 6.81
CA LEU A 242 -5.32 3.03 6.00
C LEU A 242 -4.91 4.31 6.72
N GLY A 243 -4.27 5.25 6.03
CA GLY A 243 -3.99 6.57 6.58
C GLY A 243 -5.23 7.46 6.56
N GLU A 244 -5.37 8.26 7.62
CA GLU A 244 -6.36 9.30 7.80
C GLU A 244 -5.63 10.57 8.28
N PRO A 245 -5.52 11.62 7.44
CA PRO A 245 -4.83 12.86 7.79
C PRO A 245 -5.26 13.48 9.11
N SER A 246 -6.55 13.42 9.44
CA SER A 246 -7.14 14.03 10.65
C SER A 246 -7.08 13.14 11.91
N LEU A 247 -6.43 11.97 11.83
CA LEU A 247 -6.43 11.02 12.94
C LEU A 247 -5.08 10.32 13.13
N GLY A 248 -4.49 9.77 12.07
CA GLY A 248 -3.43 8.79 12.16
C GLY A 248 -3.60 7.67 11.12
N ALA A 249 -3.38 6.43 11.54
CA ALA A 249 -3.72 5.27 10.73
C ALA A 249 -4.86 4.48 11.37
N ILE A 250 -5.68 3.85 10.54
CA ILE A 250 -6.78 2.97 10.94
C ILE A 250 -6.35 1.54 10.61
N TYR A 251 -6.34 0.67 11.63
CA TYR A 251 -6.09 -0.75 11.47
C TYR A 251 -7.34 -1.48 10.96
N VAL A 252 -7.21 -2.09 9.78
CA VAL A 252 -8.32 -2.71 9.03
C VAL A 252 -8.11 -4.20 8.75
N ALA A 253 -7.02 -4.81 9.22
CA ALA A 253 -6.72 -6.22 8.92
C ALA A 253 -7.70 -7.22 9.58
N ASN A 254 -8.52 -6.77 10.51
CA ASN A 254 -9.56 -7.55 11.17
C ASN A 254 -10.89 -7.58 10.42
N LEU A 255 -10.94 -6.95 9.25
CA LEU A 255 -12.01 -7.11 8.27
C LEU A 255 -11.68 -8.31 7.38
N ARG A 256 -12.70 -9.13 7.08
CA ARG A 256 -12.58 -10.13 6.01
C ARG A 256 -12.90 -9.42 4.69
N ALA A 257 -11.92 -9.40 3.80
CA ALA A 257 -12.14 -9.14 2.38
C ALA A 257 -12.82 -10.35 1.74
#